data_AF-A0A3M8B3C7-F1
#
_entry.id   AF-A0A3M8B3C7-F1
#
_cell.length_a   1.000
_cell.length_b   1.000
_cell.length_c   1.000
_cell.angle_alpha   90.00
_cell.angle_beta   90.00
_cell.angle_gamma   90.00
#
_symmetry.space_group_name_H-M   'P 1'
#
loop_
_entity.id
_entity.type
_entity.pdbx_description
1 polymer ?
#
loop_
_entity_poly.entity_id
_entity_poly.type
_entity_poly.pdbx_seq_one_letter_code
_entity_poly.pdbx_strand_id
1 'polypeptide(L)'
;MMFRRFGATQDSNAYALIIHAMIRNLLLKDEFIEAYRQLAVQMFPLYESAARRKVSPIDRKQLQKLGEHLIQLDEDDQLVATCVSVAVTMQVLLFCTGVEADLLIGVKKLDEKLFAHAWVRMPDGEMIDPQNKYGDLQVTKILRLKEQAERWAVSLG
;
A
#
# COMPACT_ATOMS: atom_id res chain seq x y z
N MET A 1 13.52 -4.40 37.61
CA MET A 1 12.78 -5.27 36.67
C MET A 1 12.91 -4.64 35.29
N MET A 2 13.76 -5.21 34.43
CA MET A 2 14.17 -4.63 33.14
C MET A 2 13.32 -5.28 32.05
N PHE A 3 12.31 -4.57 31.53
CA PHE A 3 11.53 -5.05 30.38
C PHE A 3 12.43 -5.02 29.14
N ARG A 4 12.85 -6.20 28.67
CA ARG A 4 13.47 -6.39 27.36
C ARG A 4 12.46 -6.00 26.26
N ARG A 5 12.69 -4.87 25.59
CA ARG A 5 12.03 -4.47 24.33
C ARG A 5 12.71 -5.14 23.13
N PHE A 6 12.65 -6.47 23.06
CA PHE A 6 13.00 -7.21 21.84
C PHE A 6 11.72 -7.91 21.36
N GLY A 7 11.12 -7.44 20.26
CA GLY A 7 9.94 -8.09 19.67
C GLY A 7 9.16 -7.23 18.65
N ALA A 8 8.87 -5.98 18.98
CA ALA A 8 7.89 -5.19 18.20
C ALA A 8 8.28 -4.95 16.72
N THR A 9 9.57 -4.82 16.39
CA THR A 9 10.02 -4.47 15.03
C THR A 9 10.17 -5.69 14.12
N GLN A 10 10.66 -6.82 14.64
CA GLN A 10 10.77 -8.06 13.85
C GLN A 10 9.39 -8.63 13.52
N ASP A 11 8.46 -8.60 14.48
CA ASP A 11 7.08 -9.03 14.26
C ASP A 11 6.39 -8.15 13.20
N SER A 12 6.57 -6.83 13.27
CA SER A 12 5.96 -5.89 12.30
C SER A 12 6.44 -6.14 10.87
N ASN A 13 7.73 -6.42 10.67
CA ASN A 13 8.27 -6.71 9.34
C ASN A 13 7.75 -8.04 8.80
N ALA A 14 7.67 -9.08 9.65
CA ALA A 14 7.12 -10.37 9.25
C ALA A 14 5.63 -10.26 8.85
N TYR A 15 4.83 -9.50 9.62
CA TYR A 15 3.43 -9.26 9.27
C TYR A 15 3.29 -8.49 7.96
N ALA A 16 4.09 -7.43 7.75
CA ALA A 16 4.09 -6.68 6.51
C ALA A 16 4.47 -7.54 5.30
N LEU A 17 5.48 -8.41 5.45
CA LEU A 17 5.88 -9.34 4.41
C LEU A 17 4.76 -10.31 4.05
N ILE A 18 4.05 -10.87 5.04
CA ILE A 18 2.91 -11.76 4.81
C ILE A 18 1.78 -11.02 4.07
N ILE A 19 1.43 -9.81 4.52
CA ILE A 19 0.40 -8.98 3.89
C ILE A 19 0.78 -8.66 2.45
N HIS A 20 2.03 -8.28 2.23
CA HIS A 20 2.57 -7.98 0.90
C HIS A 20 2.52 -9.20 -0.02
N ALA A 21 2.91 -10.39 0.46
CA ALA A 21 2.83 -11.63 -0.31
C ALA A 21 1.38 -11.97 -0.69
N MET A 22 0.42 -11.77 0.23
CA MET A 22 -1.00 -11.97 -0.03
C MET A 22 -1.53 -10.99 -1.09
N ILE A 23 -1.22 -9.70 -0.94
CA ILE A 23 -1.61 -8.65 -1.89
C ILE A 23 -1.02 -8.95 -3.26
N ARG A 24 0.26 -9.28 -3.36
CA ARG A 24 0.88 -9.65 -4.64
C ARG A 24 0.17 -10.84 -5.27
N ASN A 25 -0.12 -11.89 -4.51
CA ASN A 25 -0.80 -13.07 -5.03
C ASN A 25 -2.20 -12.70 -5.58
N LEU A 26 -2.92 -11.81 -4.90
CA LEU A 26 -4.20 -11.29 -5.39
C LEU A 26 -4.01 -10.49 -6.69
N LEU A 27 -3.03 -9.59 -6.75
CA LEU A 27 -2.73 -8.78 -7.94
C LEU A 27 -2.23 -9.60 -9.15
N LEU A 28 -1.71 -10.81 -8.93
CA LEU A 28 -1.23 -11.70 -10.00
C LEU A 28 -2.35 -12.54 -10.63
N LYS A 29 -3.44 -12.79 -9.88
CA LYS A 29 -4.50 -13.71 -10.30
C LYS A 29 -5.59 -13.03 -11.12
N ASP A 30 -5.93 -11.81 -10.77
CA ASP A 30 -7.04 -11.07 -11.37
C ASP A 30 -6.55 -9.81 -12.10
N GLU A 31 -7.43 -9.22 -12.92
CA GLU A 31 -7.18 -7.87 -13.42
C GLU A 31 -6.99 -6.89 -12.25
N PHE A 32 -6.02 -5.99 -12.40
CA PHE A 32 -5.58 -5.10 -11.31
C PHE A 32 -6.74 -4.36 -10.60
N ILE A 33 -7.71 -3.83 -11.37
CA ILE A 33 -8.84 -3.09 -10.79
C ILE A 33 -9.79 -4.02 -10.02
N GLU A 34 -9.97 -5.25 -10.48
CA GLU A 34 -10.81 -6.23 -9.79
C GLU A 34 -10.15 -6.70 -8.50
N ALA A 35 -8.86 -7.07 -8.55
CA ALA A 35 -8.06 -7.41 -7.38
C ALA A 35 -8.08 -6.28 -6.33
N TYR A 36 -7.89 -5.04 -6.79
CA TYR A 36 -7.91 -3.85 -5.93
C TYR A 36 -9.29 -3.60 -5.31
N ARG A 37 -10.39 -3.87 -6.05
CA ARG A 37 -11.75 -3.77 -5.50
C ARG A 37 -12.03 -4.86 -4.47
N GLN A 38 -11.64 -6.10 -4.72
CA GLN A 38 -11.78 -7.18 -3.75
C GLN A 38 -11.04 -6.85 -2.45
N LEU A 39 -9.81 -6.34 -2.57
CA LEU A 39 -9.02 -5.87 -1.43
C LEU A 39 -9.74 -4.76 -0.66
N ALA A 40 -10.27 -3.75 -1.37
CA ALA A 40 -11.04 -2.67 -0.77
C ALA A 40 -12.23 -3.19 0.04
N VAL A 41 -13.04 -4.09 -0.53
CA VAL A 41 -14.23 -4.66 0.13
C VAL A 41 -13.83 -5.46 1.37
N GLN A 42 -12.79 -6.30 1.27
CA GLN A 42 -12.34 -7.13 2.40
C GLN A 42 -11.77 -6.28 3.54
N MET A 43 -11.08 -5.19 3.24
CA MET A 43 -10.44 -4.34 4.25
C MET A 43 -11.37 -3.25 4.82
N PHE A 44 -12.48 -2.94 4.15
CA PHE A 44 -13.41 -1.88 4.56
C PHE A 44 -13.93 -1.99 6.01
N PRO A 45 -14.30 -3.19 6.53
CA PRO A 45 -14.70 -3.32 7.93
C PRO A 45 -13.60 -2.94 8.93
N LEU A 46 -12.34 -3.18 8.58
CA LEU A 46 -11.19 -2.83 9.42
C LEU A 46 -10.99 -1.32 9.46
N TYR A 47 -11.11 -0.65 8.31
CA TYR A 47 -11.09 0.81 8.19
C TYR A 47 -12.17 1.45 9.07
N GLU A 48 -13.44 1.03 8.92
CA GLU A 48 -14.57 1.56 9.69
C GLU A 48 -14.39 1.35 11.20
N SER A 49 -13.91 0.16 11.60
CA SER A 49 -13.62 -0.16 12.99
C SER A 49 -12.49 0.72 13.57
N ALA A 50 -11.42 0.95 12.80
CA ALA A 50 -10.31 1.77 13.23
C ALA A 50 -10.67 3.26 13.32
N ALA A 51 -11.41 3.77 12.34
CA ALA A 51 -11.92 5.14 12.33
C ALA A 51 -12.81 5.43 13.56
N ARG A 52 -13.74 4.52 13.89
CA ARG A 52 -14.59 4.65 15.09
C ARG A 52 -13.78 4.64 16.40
N ARG A 53 -12.75 3.80 16.47
CA ARG A 53 -11.88 3.68 17.66
C ARG A 53 -10.80 4.77 17.74
N LYS A 54 -10.65 5.60 16.70
CA LYS A 54 -9.59 6.61 16.58
C LYS A 54 -8.20 5.99 16.81
N VAL A 55 -7.95 4.85 16.17
CA VAL A 55 -6.65 4.17 16.23
C VAL A 55 -5.55 5.14 15.79
N SER A 56 -4.42 5.14 16.51
CA SER A 56 -3.28 5.96 16.11
C SER A 56 -2.76 5.49 14.74
N PRO A 57 -2.56 6.40 13.78
CA PRO A 57 -2.08 6.04 12.46
C PRO A 57 -0.65 5.50 12.53
N ILE A 58 -0.28 4.67 11.57
CA ILE A 58 1.11 4.22 11.40
C ILE A 58 1.97 5.46 11.07
N ASP A 59 3.11 5.57 11.74
CA ASP A 59 4.06 6.65 11.48
C ASP A 59 4.59 6.58 10.04
N ARG A 60 4.62 7.72 9.36
CA ARG A 60 5.07 7.80 7.96
C ARG A 60 6.49 7.28 7.78
N LYS A 61 7.43 7.63 8.67
CA LYS A 61 8.83 7.17 8.55
C LYS A 61 8.91 5.68 8.76
N GLN A 62 8.09 5.12 9.64
CA GLN A 62 7.96 3.68 9.80
C GLN A 62 7.44 3.02 8.51
N LEU A 63 6.41 3.60 7.87
CA LEU A 63 5.86 3.06 6.62
C LEU A 63 6.84 3.17 5.45
N GLN A 64 7.58 4.28 5.36
CA GLN A 64 8.66 4.46 4.40
C GLN A 64 9.74 3.38 4.57
N LYS A 65 10.25 3.17 5.78
CA LYS A 65 11.25 2.12 6.08
C LYS A 65 10.74 0.72 5.79
N LEU A 66 9.46 0.48 6.05
CA LEU A 66 8.81 -0.78 5.72
C LEU A 66 8.81 -1.01 4.20
N GLY A 67 8.41 -0.01 3.43
CA GLY A 67 8.42 -0.09 1.97
C GLY A 67 9.83 -0.26 1.41
N GLU A 68 10.83 0.43 1.96
CA GLU A 68 12.25 0.27 1.61
C GLU A 68 12.71 -1.16 1.86
N HIS A 69 12.34 -1.74 3.00
CA HIS A 69 12.63 -3.13 3.32
C HIS A 69 11.99 -4.11 2.33
N LEU A 70 10.73 -3.91 1.94
CA LEU A 70 10.05 -4.77 0.96
C LEU A 70 10.68 -4.68 -0.44
N ILE A 71 11.14 -3.49 -0.85
CA ILE A 71 11.87 -3.30 -2.12
C ILE A 71 13.23 -3.99 -2.06
N GLN A 72 13.96 -3.85 -0.95
CA GLN A 72 15.26 -4.50 -0.76
C GLN A 72 15.16 -6.02 -0.90
N LEU A 73 14.10 -6.65 -0.36
CA LEU A 73 13.88 -8.09 -0.51
C LEU A 73 13.67 -8.52 -1.97
N ASP A 74 13.08 -7.67 -2.82
CA ASP A 74 12.95 -7.94 -4.25
C ASP A 74 14.29 -7.84 -4.97
N GLU A 75 15.12 -6.86 -4.60
CA GLU A 75 16.45 -6.65 -5.18
C GLU A 75 17.44 -7.76 -4.78
N ASP A 76 17.40 -8.21 -3.53
CA ASP A 76 18.34 -9.18 -2.97
C ASP A 76 18.00 -10.63 -3.38
N ASP A 77 16.71 -10.99 -3.44
CA ASP A 77 16.26 -12.38 -3.61
C ASP A 77 15.45 -12.63 -4.89
N GLN A 78 15.20 -11.62 -5.76
CA GLN A 78 14.24 -11.67 -6.89
C GLN A 78 12.84 -12.18 -6.52
N LEU A 79 12.53 -12.09 -5.24
CA LEU A 79 11.34 -12.65 -4.66
C LEU A 79 10.57 -11.49 -4.04
N VAL A 80 9.49 -11.10 -4.75
CA VAL A 80 8.17 -10.79 -4.16
C VAL A 80 7.68 -9.33 -4.32
N ALA A 81 8.42 -8.31 -4.75
CA ALA A 81 7.93 -6.91 -4.69
C ALA A 81 7.97 -6.09 -5.99
N THR A 82 6.79 -5.75 -6.55
CA THR A 82 6.68 -4.62 -7.50
C THR A 82 6.36 -3.32 -6.77
N CYS A 83 6.75 -2.16 -7.32
CA CYS A 83 6.39 -0.84 -6.78
C CYS A 83 4.87 -0.72 -6.52
N VAL A 84 4.05 -1.30 -7.39
CA VAL A 84 2.59 -1.39 -7.22
C VAL A 84 2.21 -2.20 -5.98
N SER A 85 2.73 -3.43 -5.84
CA SER A 85 2.40 -4.27 -4.67
C SER A 85 2.84 -3.65 -3.35
N VAL A 86 3.99 -2.96 -3.32
CA VAL A 86 4.48 -2.25 -2.13
C VAL A 86 3.60 -1.06 -1.82
N ALA A 87 3.27 -0.23 -2.81
CA ALA A 87 2.39 0.91 -2.62
C ALA A 87 0.97 0.50 -2.15
N VAL A 88 0.40 -0.56 -2.73
CA VAL A 88 -0.87 -1.13 -2.28
C VAL A 88 -0.78 -1.65 -0.85
N THR A 89 0.33 -2.32 -0.49
CA THR A 89 0.56 -2.80 0.88
C THR A 89 0.58 -1.63 1.87
N MET A 90 1.34 -0.58 1.58
CA MET A 90 1.39 0.61 2.42
C MET A 90 0.01 1.27 2.56
N GLN A 91 -0.75 1.37 1.46
CA GLN A 91 -2.10 1.92 1.48
C GLN A 91 -3.06 1.08 2.32
N VAL A 92 -3.00 -0.25 2.23
CA VAL A 92 -3.82 -1.16 3.05
C VAL A 92 -3.49 -1.02 4.52
N LEU A 93 -2.21 -0.93 4.88
CA LEU A 93 -1.80 -0.75 6.27
C LEU A 93 -2.35 0.57 6.85
N LEU A 94 -2.29 1.66 6.08
CA LEU A 94 -2.92 2.93 6.44
C LEU A 94 -4.43 2.80 6.59
N PHE A 95 -5.07 2.14 5.63
CA PHE A 95 -6.52 1.94 5.60
C PHE A 95 -7.01 1.14 6.81
N CYS A 96 -6.29 0.08 7.21
CA CYS A 96 -6.56 -0.69 8.42
C CYS A 96 -6.38 0.10 9.73
N THR A 97 -5.76 1.28 9.68
CA THR A 97 -5.68 2.23 10.81
C THR A 97 -6.67 3.39 10.71
N GLY A 98 -7.59 3.36 9.74
CA GLY A 98 -8.59 4.40 9.54
C GLY A 98 -8.10 5.61 8.74
N VAL A 99 -6.96 5.49 8.05
CA VAL A 99 -6.41 6.55 7.19
C VAL A 99 -6.73 6.26 5.73
N GLU A 100 -7.47 7.15 5.09
CA GLU A 100 -7.77 7.07 3.66
C GLU A 100 -6.66 7.76 2.84
N ALA A 101 -5.71 6.96 2.34
CA ALA A 101 -4.63 7.44 1.47
C ALA A 101 -4.92 7.13 -0.01
N ASP A 102 -4.35 7.93 -0.90
CA ASP A 102 -4.42 7.69 -2.35
C ASP A 102 -3.27 6.78 -2.79
N LEU A 103 -3.59 5.80 -3.65
CA LEU A 103 -2.62 5.10 -4.47
C LEU A 103 -2.49 5.85 -5.80
N LEU A 104 -1.27 6.27 -6.13
CA LEU A 104 -0.96 6.93 -7.38
C LEU A 104 -0.19 5.98 -8.28
N ILE A 105 -0.55 5.97 -9.56
CA ILE A 105 0.22 5.29 -10.60
C ILE A 105 0.59 6.35 -11.64
N GLY A 106 1.89 6.51 -11.85
CA GLY A 106 2.44 7.46 -12.79
C GLY A 106 3.28 6.78 -13.86
N VAL A 107 3.38 7.44 -15.01
CA VAL A 107 4.21 6.99 -16.12
C VAL A 107 5.07 8.11 -16.68
N LYS A 108 6.20 7.75 -17.29
CA LYS A 108 6.99 8.61 -18.17
C LYS A 108 7.48 7.81 -19.36
N LYS A 109 7.67 8.48 -20.49
CA LYS A 109 8.32 7.90 -21.67
C LYS A 109 9.78 8.33 -21.68
N LEU A 110 10.69 7.36 -21.67
CA LEU A 110 12.14 7.57 -21.75
C LEU A 110 12.68 6.68 -22.87
N ASP A 111 13.33 7.27 -23.88
CA ASP A 111 13.96 6.56 -24.99
C ASP A 111 13.07 5.45 -25.60
N GLU A 112 11.84 5.83 -25.95
CA GLU A 112 10.78 4.96 -26.48
C GLU A 112 10.22 3.90 -25.51
N LYS A 113 10.80 3.75 -24.32
CA LYS A 113 10.32 2.85 -23.27
C LYS A 113 9.35 3.58 -22.33
N LEU A 114 8.28 2.87 -21.95
CA LEU A 114 7.36 3.33 -20.91
C LEU A 114 7.88 2.90 -19.54
N PHE A 115 8.17 3.87 -18.69
CA PHE A 115 8.46 3.65 -17.28
C PHE A 115 7.20 3.93 -16.47
N ALA A 116 6.83 3.01 -15.58
CA ALA A 116 5.68 3.13 -14.69
C ALA A 116 6.11 2.95 -13.23
N HIS A 117 5.49 3.69 -12.33
CA HIS A 117 5.75 3.62 -10.90
C HIS A 117 4.47 3.83 -10.10
N ALA A 118 4.46 3.34 -8.86
CA ALA A 118 3.37 3.55 -7.94
C ALA A 118 3.87 4.00 -6.57
N TRP A 119 3.12 4.89 -5.94
CA TRP A 119 3.43 5.46 -4.62
C TRP A 119 2.13 5.85 -3.90
N VAL A 120 2.26 6.26 -2.63
CA VAL A 120 1.12 6.63 -1.79
C VAL A 120 1.14 8.13 -1.50
N ARG A 121 -0.03 8.78 -1.51
CA ARG A 121 -0.23 10.14 -1.01
C ARG A 121 -1.14 10.13 0.21
N MET A 122 -0.66 10.74 1.28
CA MET A 122 -1.36 10.91 2.54
C MET A 122 -2.45 12.00 2.43
N PRO A 123 -3.45 12.03 3.35
CA PRO A 123 -4.50 13.06 3.34
C PRO A 123 -3.99 14.50 3.42
N ASP A 124 -2.83 14.72 4.03
CA ASP A 124 -2.15 16.02 4.14
C ASP A 124 -1.36 16.40 2.87
N GLY A 125 -1.35 15.52 1.85
CA GLY A 125 -0.64 15.71 0.59
C GLY A 125 0.80 15.20 0.58
N GLU A 126 1.33 14.72 1.71
CA GLU A 126 2.68 14.15 1.76
C GLU A 126 2.77 12.84 0.96
N MET A 127 3.91 12.62 0.30
CA MET A 127 4.16 11.44 -0.53
C MET A 127 5.00 10.41 0.25
N ILE A 128 4.70 9.13 0.03
CA ILE A 128 5.48 7.99 0.51
C ILE A 128 5.88 7.17 -0.71
N ASP A 129 7.17 7.19 -1.01
CA ASP A 129 7.77 6.48 -2.13
C ASP A 129 9.12 5.87 -1.69
N PRO A 130 9.13 4.57 -1.37
CA PRO A 130 10.33 3.82 -1.00
C PRO A 130 11.50 3.95 -1.98
N GLN A 131 11.21 4.16 -3.27
CA GLN A 131 12.25 4.23 -4.29
C GLN A 131 12.57 5.66 -4.72
N ASN A 132 11.80 6.65 -4.25
CA ASN A 132 11.92 8.07 -4.62
C ASN A 132 12.00 8.31 -6.15
N LYS A 133 11.08 7.69 -6.90
CA LYS A 133 11.01 7.74 -8.38
C LYS A 133 9.81 8.53 -8.90
N TYR A 134 8.97 9.11 -8.04
CA TYR A 134 7.73 9.80 -8.48
C TYR A 134 7.93 11.19 -9.13
N GLY A 135 9.06 11.87 -8.91
CA GLY A 135 9.20 13.31 -9.12
C GLY A 135 8.97 13.83 -10.55
N ASP A 136 9.18 13.00 -11.57
CA ASP A 136 9.04 13.36 -12.99
C ASP A 136 7.93 12.58 -13.71
N LEU A 137 7.06 11.89 -12.96
CA LEU A 137 6.01 11.05 -13.52
C LEU A 137 4.70 11.80 -13.71
N GLN A 138 4.06 11.57 -14.85
CA GLN A 138 2.69 11.99 -15.06
C GLN A 138 1.75 10.98 -14.39
N VAL A 139 0.97 11.42 -13.40
CA VAL A 139 -0.06 10.59 -12.76
C VAL A 139 -1.14 10.24 -13.78
N THR A 140 -1.39 8.94 -13.97
CA THR A 140 -2.44 8.43 -14.88
C THR A 140 -3.60 7.78 -14.13
N LYS A 141 -3.38 7.32 -12.89
CA LYS A 141 -4.44 6.78 -12.03
C LYS A 141 -4.26 7.26 -10.59
N ILE A 142 -5.39 7.56 -9.95
CA ILE A 142 -5.51 7.81 -8.52
C ILE A 142 -6.60 6.88 -8.02
N LEU A 143 -6.30 6.05 -7.02
CA LEU A 143 -7.21 5.03 -6.51
C LEU A 143 -7.33 5.11 -5.00
N ARG A 144 -8.57 4.97 -4.50
CA ARG A 144 -8.92 5.00 -3.08
C ARG A 144 -9.64 3.71 -2.70
N LEU A 145 -9.21 3.05 -1.64
CA LEU A 145 -9.83 1.80 -1.18
C LEU A 145 -11.29 2.03 -0.78
N LYS A 146 -11.57 3.08 -0.01
CA LYS A 146 -12.92 3.42 0.43
C LYS A 146 -13.90 3.56 -0.74
N GLU A 147 -13.53 4.35 -1.73
CA GLU A 147 -14.33 4.59 -2.92
C GLU A 147 -14.64 3.29 -3.69
N GLN A 148 -13.68 2.37 -3.80
CA GLN A 148 -13.93 1.09 -4.47
C GLN A 148 -14.89 0.20 -3.69
N ALA A 149 -14.79 0.18 -2.36
CA ALA A 149 -15.72 -0.57 -1.51
C ALA A 149 -17.15 0.01 -1.61
N GLU A 150 -17.29 1.33 -1.60
CA GLU A 150 -18.58 2.02 -1.74
C GLU A 150 -19.21 1.77 -3.12
N ARG A 151 -18.42 1.87 -4.19
CA ARG A 151 -18.87 1.56 -5.56
C ARG A 151 -19.35 0.11 -5.68
N TRP A 152 -18.64 -0.83 -5.07
CA TRP A 152 -19.07 -2.22 -5.03
C TRP A 152 -20.40 -2.39 -4.31
N ALA A 153 -20.57 -1.76 -3.14
CA ALA A 153 -21.81 -1.85 -2.37
C ALA A 153 -23.02 -1.32 -3.15
N VAL A 154 -22.85 -0.23 -3.90
CA VAL A 154 -23.91 0.32 -4.77
C VAL A 154 -24.21 -0.60 -5.95
N SER A 155 -23.22 -1.31 -6.50
CA SER A 155 -23.43 -2.22 -7.64
C SER A 155 -24.25 -3.49 -7.31
N LEU A 156 -24.52 -3.74 -6.03
CA LEU A 156 -25.35 -4.86 -5.57
C LEU A 156 -26.83 -4.50 -5.38
N GLY A 157 -27.17 -3.21 -5.42
CA GLY A 157 -28.54 -2.69 -5.30
C GLY A 157 -29.18 -2.41 -6.64
#